data_AF-A0A1P6BXQ2-F1
#
_entry.id   AF-A0A1P6BXQ2-F1
#
_cell.length_a   1.000
_cell.length_b   1.000
_cell.length_c   1.000
_cell.angle_alpha   90.00
_cell.angle_beta   90.00
_cell.angle_gamma   90.00
#
_symmetry.space_group_name_H-M   'P 1'
#
loop_
_entity.id
_entity.type
_entity.pdbx_description
1 polymer ?
#
loop_
_entity_poly.entity_id
_entity_poly.type
_entity_poly.pdbx_seq_one_letter_code
_entity_poly.pdbx_strand_id
1 'polypeptide(L)'
;MLQWMQWSEGQLIPSVLGYVLPSVSVAHIDSEILEAAKTELLTQLKCLDKLLLTKTFLIDERMSLADISVAMDLLPAYQYVLDEAIRTSLINVNRWFRTIINQKSVKDILGEVQFAVKASKFDSTKFKELSAKLSKERTAHKDEKSKELRGKQNKGQQEEDKKTKRAKNEDDEPDAADEVLAQEPKSIDPFSAMPKGTFVMDSFKRVYSNEDTATKALPYFWESFDSENYSIWFAEYKYPEDLTLTFMSCNLISGMFQRLEKLKKNAFASVCLFGTDNNSTISGIWIWRGHELAFKLSPDWQIDYESYDWKKLDPADEKTRKLVNEYLMWEGDFDGKIFNQGKIFK
;
A
#
# COMPACT_ATOMS: atom_id res chain seq x y z
N MET A 1 19.71 -15.01 -7.17
CA MET A 1 19.18 -13.79 -6.52
C MET A 1 17.67 -13.77 -6.56
N LEU A 2 17.06 -13.69 -7.74
CA LEU A 2 15.60 -13.67 -7.91
C LEU A 2 14.89 -14.84 -7.20
N GLN A 3 15.43 -16.06 -7.28
CA GLN A 3 14.87 -17.23 -6.60
C GLN A 3 14.72 -17.04 -5.08
N TRP A 4 15.73 -16.45 -4.42
CA TRP A 4 15.70 -16.23 -2.98
C TRP A 4 14.70 -15.13 -2.58
N MET A 5 14.60 -14.07 -3.40
CA MET A 5 13.64 -12.98 -3.16
C MET A 5 12.20 -13.46 -3.36
N GLN A 6 11.93 -14.19 -4.46
CA GLN A 6 10.61 -14.78 -4.72
C GLN A 6 10.21 -15.80 -3.64
N TRP A 7 11.15 -16.62 -3.18
CA TRP A 7 10.89 -17.54 -2.06
C TRP A 7 10.61 -16.78 -0.75
N SER A 8 11.37 -15.71 -0.48
CA SER A 8 11.16 -14.88 0.71
C SER A 8 9.76 -14.26 0.71
N GLU A 9 9.38 -13.61 -0.39
CA GLU A 9 8.09 -12.94 -0.53
C GLU A 9 6.91 -13.90 -0.58
N GLY A 10 7.05 -15.02 -1.31
CA GLY A 10 5.95 -15.95 -1.55
C GLY A 10 5.71 -16.97 -0.44
N GLN A 11 6.74 -17.37 0.30
CA GLN A 11 6.64 -18.43 1.32
C GLN A 11 7.10 -17.98 2.70
N LEU A 12 8.26 -17.34 2.79
CA LEU A 12 8.87 -17.02 4.09
C LEU A 12 8.09 -15.94 4.84
N ILE A 13 7.80 -14.81 4.20
CA ILE A 13 7.08 -13.68 4.81
C ILE A 13 5.69 -14.12 5.31
N PRO A 14 4.85 -14.82 4.53
CA PRO A 14 3.57 -15.33 5.01
C PRO A 14 3.71 -16.24 6.23
N SER A 15 4.69 -17.15 6.24
CA SER A 15 4.94 -18.05 7.39
C SER A 15 5.44 -17.29 8.62
N VAL A 16 6.32 -16.29 8.45
CA VAL A 16 6.80 -15.44 9.54
C VAL A 16 5.67 -14.60 10.12
N LEU A 17 4.94 -13.86 9.29
CA LEU A 17 3.84 -13.01 9.75
C LEU A 17 2.69 -13.85 10.32
N GLY A 18 2.41 -15.01 9.75
CA GLY A 18 1.42 -15.96 10.22
C GLY A 18 1.72 -16.54 11.60
N TYR A 19 2.99 -16.55 12.04
CA TYR A 19 3.35 -16.96 13.41
C TYR A 19 3.56 -15.76 14.36
N VAL A 20 4.16 -14.68 13.86
CA VAL A 20 4.48 -13.48 14.65
C VAL A 20 3.25 -12.65 14.97
N LEU A 21 2.39 -12.35 13.99
CA LEU A 21 1.21 -11.50 14.23
C LEU A 21 0.29 -12.14 15.28
N PRO A 22 -0.04 -13.44 15.20
CA PRO A 22 -0.84 -14.07 16.25
C PRO A 22 -0.20 -14.06 17.63
N SER A 23 1.11 -14.24 17.70
CA SER A 23 1.87 -14.24 18.96
C SER A 23 1.92 -12.86 19.63
N VAL A 24 1.80 -11.78 18.85
CA VAL A 24 1.91 -10.38 19.28
C VAL A 24 0.54 -9.66 19.32
N SER A 25 -0.52 -10.25 18.75
CA SER A 25 -1.86 -9.66 18.72
C SER A 25 -2.74 -10.07 19.91
N VAL A 26 -3.72 -9.21 20.24
CA VAL A 26 -4.75 -9.43 21.28
C VAL A 26 -5.79 -10.48 20.85
N ALA A 27 -5.86 -10.80 19.55
CA ALA A 27 -6.90 -11.64 18.99
C ALA A 27 -6.77 -13.08 19.52
N HIS A 28 -7.87 -13.64 20.02
CA HIS A 28 -7.96 -15.07 20.32
C HIS A 28 -7.83 -15.84 19.01
N ILE A 29 -6.68 -16.46 18.81
CA ILE A 29 -6.39 -17.25 17.62
C ILE A 29 -6.38 -18.73 18.01
N ASP A 30 -7.00 -19.54 17.16
CA ASP A 30 -7.05 -20.99 17.35
C ASP A 30 -5.64 -21.55 17.47
N SER A 31 -5.39 -22.24 18.59
CA SER A 31 -4.07 -22.82 18.90
C SER A 31 -3.58 -23.79 17.82
N GLU A 32 -4.48 -24.37 17.04
CA GLU A 32 -4.19 -25.28 15.93
C GLU A 32 -3.57 -24.55 14.73
N ILE A 33 -4.11 -23.38 14.37
CA ILE A 33 -3.59 -22.53 13.28
C ILE A 33 -2.20 -22.00 13.66
N LEU A 34 -2.01 -21.63 14.92
CA LEU A 34 -0.73 -21.13 15.42
C LEU A 34 0.37 -22.22 15.38
N GLU A 35 0.05 -23.44 15.83
CA GLU A 35 1.01 -24.55 15.79
C GLU A 35 1.27 -25.02 14.34
N ALA A 36 0.29 -24.93 13.45
CA ALA A 36 0.50 -25.18 12.02
C ALA A 36 1.46 -24.15 11.40
N ALA A 37 1.24 -22.85 11.63
CA ALA A 37 2.12 -21.78 11.15
C ALA A 37 3.56 -21.89 11.70
N LYS A 38 3.69 -22.23 12.99
CA LYS A 38 4.97 -22.53 13.63
C LYS A 38 5.67 -23.72 12.97
N THR A 39 4.94 -24.81 12.73
CA THR A 39 5.50 -26.03 12.11
C THR A 39 5.99 -25.76 10.70
N GLU A 40 5.24 -24.99 9.92
CA GLU A 40 5.63 -24.58 8.57
C GLU A 40 6.90 -23.72 8.59
N LEU A 41 6.93 -22.66 9.42
CA LEU A 41 8.10 -21.80 9.57
C LEU A 41 9.35 -22.60 9.99
N LEU A 42 9.22 -23.49 10.97
CA LEU A 42 10.34 -24.33 11.41
C LEU A 42 10.81 -25.30 10.32
N THR A 43 9.91 -25.79 9.48
CA THR A 43 10.27 -26.68 8.37
C THR A 43 11.08 -25.95 7.32
N GLN A 44 10.67 -24.73 6.96
CA GLN A 44 11.41 -23.86 6.04
C GLN A 44 12.78 -23.48 6.61
N LEU A 45 12.85 -23.08 7.89
CA LEU A 45 14.10 -22.74 8.56
C LEU A 45 15.07 -23.93 8.66
N LYS A 46 14.57 -25.14 8.89
CA LYS A 46 15.39 -26.36 8.87
C LYS A 46 15.95 -26.65 7.48
N CYS A 47 15.19 -26.39 6.42
CA CYS A 47 15.68 -26.50 5.06
C CYS A 47 16.81 -25.50 4.81
N LEU A 48 16.60 -24.24 5.22
CA LEU A 48 17.60 -23.19 5.13
C LEU A 48 18.87 -23.51 5.93
N ASP A 49 18.73 -24.07 7.13
CA ASP A 49 19.86 -24.48 7.98
C ASP A 49 20.75 -25.52 7.29
N LYS A 50 20.14 -26.51 6.63
CA LYS A 50 20.87 -27.51 5.85
C LYS A 50 21.61 -26.90 4.66
N LEU A 51 21.00 -25.93 3.98
CA LEU A 51 21.63 -25.24 2.85
C LEU A 51 22.81 -24.38 3.31
N LEU A 52 22.68 -23.69 4.44
CA LEU A 52 23.72 -22.85 5.04
C LEU A 52 24.83 -23.63 5.73
N LEU A 53 24.71 -24.96 5.86
CA LEU A 53 25.78 -25.79 6.43
C LEU A 53 27.08 -25.67 5.63
N THR A 54 26.98 -25.60 4.30
CA THR A 54 28.13 -25.56 3.38
C THR A 54 28.37 -24.19 2.75
N LYS A 55 27.56 -23.19 3.11
CA LYS A 55 27.59 -21.86 2.50
C LYS A 55 27.68 -20.76 3.55
N THR A 56 28.52 -19.77 3.29
CA THR A 56 28.63 -18.58 4.15
C THR A 56 27.46 -17.61 3.92
N PHE A 57 27.07 -17.41 2.66
CA PHE A 57 25.97 -16.56 2.21
C PHE A 57 25.00 -17.33 1.29
N LEU A 58 23.82 -16.77 1.02
CA LEU A 58 22.79 -17.41 0.18
C LEU A 58 23.21 -17.54 -1.29
N ILE A 59 24.03 -16.60 -1.76
CA ILE A 59 24.51 -16.53 -3.14
C ILE A 59 26.02 -16.33 -3.10
N ASP A 60 26.75 -17.35 -3.56
CA ASP A 60 28.22 -17.33 -3.61
C ASP A 60 28.86 -17.12 -2.20
N GLU A 61 30.16 -16.84 -2.15
CA GLU A 61 30.90 -16.55 -0.92
C GLU A 61 30.92 -15.05 -0.55
N ARG A 62 29.93 -14.27 -1.02
CA ARG A 62 29.81 -12.83 -0.73
C ARG A 62 28.39 -12.44 -0.35
N MET A 63 28.27 -11.47 0.54
CA MET A 63 26.98 -10.91 0.91
C MET A 63 26.30 -10.28 -0.31
N SER A 64 25.04 -10.65 -0.53
CA SER A 64 24.22 -10.16 -1.63
C SER A 64 22.93 -9.52 -1.11
N LEU A 65 22.18 -8.87 -2.01
CA LEU A 65 20.86 -8.32 -1.68
C LEU A 65 19.89 -9.41 -1.17
N ALA A 66 20.03 -10.65 -1.64
CA ALA A 66 19.22 -11.75 -1.17
C ALA A 66 19.45 -12.05 0.31
N ASP A 67 20.71 -11.95 0.78
CA ASP A 67 21.03 -12.16 2.19
C ASP A 67 20.39 -11.09 3.06
N ILE A 68 20.44 -9.84 2.62
CA ILE A 68 19.86 -8.71 3.34
C ILE A 68 18.34 -8.86 3.37
N SER A 69 17.68 -9.08 2.23
CA SER A 69 16.22 -9.22 2.14
C SER A 69 15.71 -10.34 3.03
N VAL A 70 16.25 -11.56 2.89
CA VAL A 70 15.81 -12.71 3.68
C VAL A 70 16.09 -12.50 5.17
N ALA A 71 17.19 -11.84 5.54
CA ALA A 71 17.47 -11.50 6.93
C ALA A 71 16.50 -10.45 7.49
N MET A 72 16.09 -9.45 6.69
CA MET A 72 15.09 -8.47 7.12
C MET A 72 13.71 -9.14 7.30
N ASP A 73 13.36 -10.05 6.41
CA ASP A 73 12.09 -10.79 6.48
C ASP A 73 12.03 -11.73 7.69
N LEU A 74 13.19 -12.28 8.11
CA LEU A 74 13.31 -13.10 9.32
C LEU A 74 13.45 -12.31 10.62
N LEU A 75 13.70 -11.00 10.56
CA LEU A 75 13.92 -10.18 11.74
C LEU A 75 12.76 -10.24 12.75
N PRO A 76 11.48 -10.12 12.35
CA PRO A 76 10.36 -10.25 13.29
C PRO A 76 10.31 -11.64 13.94
N ALA A 77 10.69 -12.68 13.19
CA ALA A 77 10.74 -14.04 13.74
C ALA A 77 11.76 -14.12 14.89
N TYR A 78 12.97 -13.59 14.68
CA TYR A 78 14.05 -13.55 15.66
C TYR A 78 13.74 -12.67 16.89
N GLN A 79 12.96 -11.60 16.71
CA GLN A 79 12.61 -10.68 17.79
C GLN A 79 11.48 -11.19 18.68
N TYR A 80 10.50 -11.90 18.13
CA TYR A 80 9.25 -12.18 18.84
C TYR A 80 8.98 -13.66 19.11
N VAL A 81 9.34 -14.58 18.20
CA VAL A 81 8.82 -15.96 18.24
C VAL A 81 9.90 -17.05 18.27
N LEU A 82 11.10 -16.79 17.74
CA LEU A 82 12.21 -17.75 17.77
C LEU A 82 12.92 -17.70 19.13
N ASP A 83 12.43 -18.53 20.05
CA ASP A 83 13.01 -18.68 21.38
C ASP A 83 14.40 -19.34 21.36
N GLU A 84 15.07 -19.33 22.52
CA GLU A 84 16.42 -19.89 22.63
C GLU A 84 16.47 -21.40 22.31
N ALA A 85 15.42 -22.16 22.65
CA ALA A 85 15.34 -23.59 22.37
C ALA A 85 15.27 -23.87 20.87
N ILE A 86 14.39 -23.18 20.14
CA ILE A 86 14.28 -23.27 18.68
C ILE A 86 15.57 -22.79 18.03
N ARG A 87 16.12 -21.65 18.46
CA ARG A 87 17.37 -21.13 17.91
C ARG A 87 18.51 -22.12 18.08
N THR A 88 18.61 -22.83 19.20
CA THR A 88 19.67 -23.84 19.40
C THR A 88 19.64 -24.95 18.34
N SER A 89 18.47 -25.24 17.76
CA SER A 89 18.34 -26.23 16.67
C SER A 89 18.72 -25.70 15.27
N LEU A 90 18.88 -24.38 15.11
CA LEU A 90 19.12 -23.69 13.83
C LEU A 90 20.50 -23.01 13.84
N ILE A 91 21.55 -23.81 14.01
CA ILE A 91 22.93 -23.33 14.23
C ILE A 91 23.43 -22.48 13.05
N ASN A 92 23.24 -22.97 11.82
CA ASN A 92 23.77 -22.36 10.61
C ASN A 92 22.97 -21.10 10.24
N VAL A 93 21.64 -21.14 10.39
CA VAL A 93 20.78 -19.96 10.19
C VAL A 93 21.14 -18.87 11.19
N ASN A 94 21.33 -19.21 12.47
CA ASN A 94 21.73 -18.22 13.48
C ASN A 94 23.09 -17.59 13.17
N ARG A 95 24.07 -18.40 12.75
CA ARG A 95 25.39 -17.92 12.35
C ARG A 95 25.26 -16.93 11.20
N TRP A 96 24.54 -17.31 10.14
CA TRP A 96 24.30 -16.48 8.97
C TRP A 96 23.57 -15.19 9.35
N PHE A 97 22.45 -15.27 10.08
CA PHE A 97 21.65 -14.12 10.50
C PHE A 97 22.48 -13.13 11.33
N ARG A 98 23.25 -13.62 12.32
CA ARG A 98 24.17 -12.79 13.11
C ARG A 98 25.25 -12.15 12.25
N THR A 99 25.71 -12.82 11.20
CA THR A 99 26.71 -12.27 10.28
C THR A 99 26.14 -11.11 9.48
N ILE A 100 24.88 -11.17 9.06
CA ILE A 100 24.21 -10.10 8.30
C ILE A 100 23.88 -8.89 9.19
N ILE A 101 23.24 -9.09 10.35
CA ILE A 101 22.82 -7.96 11.20
C ILE A 101 23.99 -7.20 11.84
N ASN A 102 25.15 -7.85 11.99
CA ASN A 102 26.34 -7.21 12.55
C ASN A 102 27.20 -6.50 11.49
N GLN A 103 26.82 -6.55 10.21
CA GLN A 103 27.47 -5.72 9.20
C GLN A 103 27.25 -4.26 9.53
N LYS A 104 28.30 -3.43 9.38
CA LYS A 104 28.26 -2.00 9.73
C LYS A 104 27.05 -1.29 9.11
N SER A 105 26.83 -1.46 7.81
CA SER A 105 25.72 -0.83 7.08
C SER A 105 24.34 -1.23 7.60
N VAL A 106 24.19 -2.49 8.05
CA VAL A 106 22.92 -3.00 8.56
C VAL A 106 22.73 -2.54 10.01
N LYS A 107 23.78 -2.58 10.82
CA LYS A 107 23.78 -2.18 12.22
C LYS A 107 23.55 -0.67 12.41
N ASP A 108 24.07 0.16 11.50
CA ASP A 108 23.85 1.61 11.51
C ASP A 108 22.36 1.96 11.31
N ILE A 109 21.59 1.10 10.62
CA ILE A 109 20.16 1.30 10.34
C ILE A 109 19.29 0.64 11.42
N LEU A 110 19.58 -0.60 11.78
CA LEU A 110 18.76 -1.41 12.70
C LEU A 110 19.03 -1.16 14.17
N GLY A 111 20.22 -0.66 14.52
CA GLY A 111 20.65 -0.55 15.91
C GLY A 111 20.86 -1.90 16.59
N GLU A 112 20.67 -1.95 17.91
CA GLU A 112 20.88 -3.16 18.70
C GLU A 112 19.65 -4.09 18.66
N VAL A 113 19.75 -5.18 17.88
CA VAL A 113 18.68 -6.16 17.72
C VAL A 113 18.61 -7.09 18.94
N GLN A 114 17.51 -7.03 19.69
CA GLN A 114 17.23 -7.95 20.80
C GLN A 114 16.52 -9.22 20.30
N PHE A 115 17.04 -10.39 20.67
CA PHE A 115 16.44 -11.67 20.32
C PHE A 115 15.43 -12.16 21.36
N ALA A 116 14.41 -12.90 20.90
CA ALA A 116 13.43 -13.52 21.77
C ALA A 116 14.07 -14.55 22.72
N VAL A 117 13.95 -14.33 24.03
CA VAL A 117 14.40 -15.28 25.07
C VAL A 117 13.39 -16.43 25.24
N LYS A 118 12.09 -16.11 25.13
CA LYS A 118 10.98 -17.07 25.06
C LYS A 118 10.05 -16.64 23.94
N ALA A 119 9.35 -17.60 23.32
CA ALA A 119 8.34 -17.29 22.30
C ALA A 119 7.32 -16.36 22.98
N SER A 120 7.19 -15.15 22.45
CA SER A 120 6.34 -14.13 23.07
C SER A 120 4.91 -14.64 23.02
N LYS A 121 4.39 -15.08 24.16
CA LYS A 121 2.95 -15.04 24.38
C LYS A 121 2.58 -13.58 24.55
N PHE A 122 1.47 -13.17 23.96
CA PHE A 122 0.96 -11.80 24.00
C PHE A 122 1.17 -11.16 25.38
N ASP A 123 2.09 -10.18 25.45
CA ASP A 123 2.40 -9.45 26.66
C ASP A 123 1.89 -8.02 26.50
N SER A 124 0.74 -7.75 27.14
CA SER A 124 0.05 -6.46 27.15
C SER A 124 0.99 -5.30 27.54
N THR A 125 2.03 -5.59 28.33
CA THR A 125 3.01 -4.59 28.75
C THR A 125 3.98 -4.21 27.63
N LYS A 126 4.51 -5.18 26.89
CA LYS A 126 5.41 -4.92 25.76
C LYS A 126 4.72 -4.24 24.58
N PHE A 127 3.44 -4.56 24.32
CA PHE A 127 2.66 -3.88 23.29
C PHE A 127 2.45 -2.38 23.61
N LYS A 128 2.19 -2.07 24.89
CA LYS A 128 2.09 -0.69 25.38
C LYS A 128 3.45 0.03 25.35
N GLU A 129 4.55 -0.67 25.64
CA GLU A 129 5.89 -0.10 25.55
C GLU A 129 6.34 0.15 24.10
N LEU A 130 6.07 -0.76 23.16
CA LEU A 130 6.45 -0.59 21.76
C LEU A 130 5.65 0.53 21.09
N SER A 131 4.34 0.62 21.37
CA SER A 131 3.48 1.71 20.90
C SER A 131 3.86 3.06 21.55
N ALA A 132 4.32 3.07 22.81
CA ALA A 132 4.86 4.25 23.48
C ALA A 132 6.24 4.67 22.95
N LYS A 133 7.10 3.74 22.52
CA LYS A 133 8.40 4.04 21.88
C LYS A 133 8.23 4.55 20.45
N LEU A 134 7.37 3.92 19.65
CA LEU A 134 7.03 4.38 18.30
C LEU A 134 6.40 5.78 18.30
N SER A 135 5.61 6.12 19.32
CA SER A 135 5.05 7.47 19.46
C SER A 135 6.09 8.51 19.91
N LYS A 136 7.11 8.12 20.69
CA LYS A 136 8.22 9.00 21.08
C LYS A 136 9.24 9.27 19.96
N GLU A 137 9.53 8.29 19.11
CA GLU A 137 10.39 8.50 17.92
C GLU A 137 9.69 9.36 16.86
N ARG A 138 8.36 9.22 16.72
CA ARG A 138 7.55 10.06 15.82
C ARG A 138 7.45 11.52 16.28
N THR A 139 7.59 11.81 17.57
CA THR A 139 7.70 13.20 18.08
C THR A 139 9.11 13.76 17.93
N ALA A 140 10.17 12.94 18.13
CA ALA A 140 11.56 13.39 17.93
C ALA A 140 11.86 13.79 16.47
N HIS A 141 11.39 13.03 15.48
CA HIS A 141 11.55 13.38 14.06
C HIS A 141 10.69 14.58 13.61
N LYS A 142 9.66 14.95 14.37
CA LYS A 142 8.81 16.13 14.08
C LYS A 142 9.42 17.43 14.64
N ASP A 143 10.30 17.34 15.64
CA ASP A 143 10.96 18.49 16.27
C ASP A 143 12.27 18.92 15.58
N GLU A 144 12.98 18.03 14.89
CA GLU A 144 14.14 18.45 14.07
C GLU A 144 13.72 19.08 12.74
N LYS A 145 12.67 18.57 12.07
CA LYS A 145 12.18 19.14 10.80
C LYS A 145 11.39 20.45 10.97
N SER A 146 11.04 20.83 12.20
CA SER A 146 10.31 22.07 12.51
C SER A 146 11.19 23.23 12.99
N LYS A 147 12.51 23.00 13.21
CA LYS A 147 13.47 24.08 13.54
C LYS A 147 14.16 24.72 12.33
N GLU A 148 14.16 24.08 11.16
CA GLU A 148 14.72 24.69 9.93
C GLU A 148 13.71 25.54 9.12
N LEU A 149 12.41 25.37 9.36
CA LEU A 149 11.33 26.07 8.63
C LEU A 149 10.77 27.32 9.34
N ARG A 150 11.31 27.73 10.49
CA ARG A 150 10.85 28.92 11.25
C ARG A 150 11.78 30.14 11.19
N GLY A 151 12.76 30.15 10.28
CA GLY A 151 13.71 31.26 10.13
C GLY A 151 13.37 32.36 9.12
N LYS A 152 12.39 32.17 8.22
CA LYS A 152 12.04 33.19 7.20
C LYS A 152 10.53 33.39 7.09
N GLN A 153 9.95 33.97 8.13
CA GLN A 153 8.73 34.76 8.02
C GLN A 153 9.04 36.01 7.20
N ASN A 154 8.64 36.01 5.92
CA ASN A 154 8.45 37.23 5.16
C ASN A 154 7.27 38.01 5.75
N LYS A 155 7.57 39.21 6.24
CA LYS A 155 6.72 40.39 6.11
C LYS A 155 6.67 40.81 4.63
N GLY A 156 5.56 41.39 4.21
CA GLY A 156 5.38 42.05 2.91
C GLY A 156 4.65 41.13 1.93
N GLN A 157 3.33 41.10 1.81
CA GLN A 157 2.37 42.20 1.62
C GLN A 157 2.61 42.91 0.27
N GLN A 158 1.60 42.76 -0.60
CA GLN A 158 1.20 43.68 -1.68
C GLN A 158 2.19 43.93 -2.83
N GLU A 159 1.92 43.35 -4.00
CA GLU A 159 1.23 44.07 -5.08
C GLU A 159 1.04 43.15 -6.29
N GLU A 160 -0.23 42.89 -6.61
CA GLU A 160 -0.69 42.80 -7.98
C GLU A 160 -0.21 44.06 -8.72
N ASP A 161 0.68 43.93 -9.72
CA ASP A 161 0.40 44.36 -11.10
C ASP A 161 1.70 44.38 -11.92
N LYS A 162 1.93 43.31 -12.67
CA LYS A 162 2.54 43.33 -14.01
C LYS A 162 2.46 41.93 -14.63
N LYS A 163 1.24 41.42 -14.70
CA LYS A 163 0.86 40.50 -15.78
C LYS A 163 1.01 41.30 -17.07
N THR A 164 1.95 40.90 -17.92
CA THR A 164 1.82 40.77 -19.39
C THR A 164 3.18 40.94 -20.07
N LYS A 165 3.65 39.85 -20.72
CA LYS A 165 4.62 39.79 -21.83
C LYS A 165 6.09 40.20 -21.55
N ARG A 166 6.95 39.18 -21.40
CA ARG A 166 7.99 38.77 -22.38
C ARG A 166 8.91 37.75 -21.70
N ALA A 167 9.02 36.56 -22.29
CA ALA A 167 10.26 36.07 -22.92
C ALA A 167 11.18 35.39 -21.89
N LYS A 168 11.25 34.06 -21.92
CA LYS A 168 12.29 33.27 -22.62
C LYS A 168 13.56 33.13 -21.76
N ASN A 169 13.95 31.87 -21.62
CA ASN A 169 15.21 31.35 -21.04
C ASN A 169 15.23 31.49 -19.50
N GLU A 170 15.65 30.51 -18.70
CA GLU A 170 16.67 29.48 -18.85
C GLU A 170 16.44 28.38 -17.78
N ASP A 171 16.92 27.17 -18.10
CA ASP A 171 17.40 26.10 -17.21
C ASP A 171 16.55 25.67 -15.99
N ASP A 172 15.74 24.64 -16.20
CA ASP A 172 15.44 23.65 -15.16
C ASP A 172 16.46 22.50 -15.27
N GLU A 173 17.39 22.46 -14.31
CA GLU A 173 18.17 21.26 -14.00
C GLU A 173 17.21 20.18 -13.46
N PRO A 174 17.24 18.94 -13.98
CA PRO A 174 16.33 17.89 -13.55
C PRO A 174 16.67 17.36 -12.15
N ASP A 175 15.61 17.09 -11.37
CA ASP A 175 15.70 16.30 -10.14
C ASP A 175 16.17 14.88 -10.47
N ALA A 176 17.00 14.27 -9.62
CA ALA A 176 17.60 12.95 -9.82
C ALA A 176 16.55 11.80 -9.95
N ALA A 177 15.29 12.08 -9.65
CA ALA A 177 14.15 11.19 -9.92
C ALA A 177 13.73 11.18 -11.41
N ASP A 178 13.92 12.28 -12.15
CA ASP A 178 13.58 12.38 -13.57
C ASP A 178 14.61 11.71 -14.48
N GLU A 179 15.89 11.67 -14.10
CA GLU A 179 16.94 10.97 -14.89
C GLU A 179 16.82 9.44 -14.81
N VAL A 180 16.31 8.91 -13.71
CA VAL A 180 16.07 7.45 -13.56
C VAL A 180 14.80 7.04 -14.32
N LEU A 181 13.78 7.90 -14.37
CA LEU A 181 12.55 7.69 -15.15
C LEU A 181 12.75 7.87 -16.66
N ALA A 182 13.78 8.60 -17.09
CA ALA A 182 14.09 8.80 -18.51
C ALA A 182 14.80 7.61 -19.18
N GLN A 183 15.28 6.63 -18.41
CA GLN A 183 15.99 5.45 -18.93
C GLN A 183 15.08 4.22 -19.12
N GLU A 184 13.84 4.24 -18.63
CA GLU A 184 12.85 3.23 -18.99
C GLU A 184 12.12 3.62 -20.28
N PRO A 185 11.90 2.67 -21.21
CA PRO A 185 11.27 2.96 -22.49
C PRO A 185 9.88 3.57 -22.27
N LYS A 186 9.70 4.80 -22.76
CA LYS A 186 8.45 5.58 -22.67
C LYS A 186 7.25 4.75 -23.11
N SER A 187 6.53 4.17 -22.15
CA SER A 187 5.15 3.74 -22.34
C SER A 187 4.34 5.00 -22.57
N ILE A 188 3.90 5.22 -23.80
CA ILE A 188 3.05 6.32 -24.23
C ILE A 188 1.82 6.36 -23.29
N ASP A 189 1.56 7.49 -22.63
CA ASP A 189 0.36 7.69 -21.81
C ASP A 189 -0.89 7.52 -22.71
N PRO A 190 -1.69 6.46 -22.54
CA PRO A 190 -2.82 6.16 -23.42
C PRO A 190 -3.89 7.26 -23.43
N PHE A 191 -3.92 8.13 -22.41
CA PHE A 191 -4.88 9.23 -22.27
C PHE A 191 -4.41 10.55 -22.89
N SER A 192 -3.16 10.61 -23.36
CA SER A 192 -2.60 11.81 -24.00
C SER A 192 -3.17 12.07 -25.41
N ALA A 193 -3.76 11.05 -26.04
CA ALA A 193 -4.45 11.16 -27.33
C ALA A 193 -5.90 11.66 -27.23
N MET A 194 -6.50 11.68 -26.03
CA MET A 194 -7.89 12.11 -25.84
C MET A 194 -7.99 13.64 -25.73
N PRO A 195 -9.16 14.26 -25.97
CA PRO A 195 -9.36 15.70 -25.77
C PRO A 195 -9.20 16.05 -24.29
N LYS A 196 -8.46 17.11 -23.94
CA LYS A 196 -8.42 17.62 -22.56
C LYS A 196 -9.82 18.16 -22.27
N GLY A 197 -10.65 17.33 -21.66
CA GLY A 197 -12.02 17.70 -21.29
C GLY A 197 -12.04 18.89 -20.35
N THR A 198 -13.22 19.46 -20.16
CA THR A 198 -13.43 20.66 -19.32
C THR A 198 -13.26 20.34 -17.83
N PHE A 199 -13.40 19.06 -17.46
CA PHE A 199 -13.26 18.58 -16.08
C PHE A 199 -11.79 18.41 -15.67
N VAL A 200 -11.35 19.18 -14.68
CA VAL A 200 -10.01 19.04 -14.07
C VAL A 200 -10.09 18.10 -12.87
N MET A 201 -9.70 16.84 -13.08
CA MET A 201 -9.72 15.78 -12.06
C MET A 201 -8.94 16.17 -10.78
N ASP A 202 -7.80 16.84 -10.90
CA ASP A 202 -7.00 17.29 -9.75
C ASP A 202 -7.72 18.34 -8.90
N SER A 203 -8.49 19.23 -9.53
CA SER A 203 -9.31 20.22 -8.81
C SER A 203 -10.43 19.54 -8.04
N PHE A 204 -11.11 18.57 -8.67
CA PHE A 204 -12.13 17.77 -7.99
C PHE A 204 -11.55 17.00 -6.79
N LYS A 205 -10.39 16.34 -6.96
CA LYS A 205 -9.71 15.63 -5.86
C LYS A 205 -9.35 16.55 -4.68
N ARG A 206 -8.94 17.79 -4.96
CA ARG A 206 -8.66 18.79 -3.92
C ARG A 206 -9.91 19.22 -3.19
N VAL A 207 -11.01 19.50 -3.91
CA VAL A 207 -12.29 19.86 -3.30
C VAL A 207 -12.83 18.69 -2.47
N TYR A 208 -12.82 17.48 -3.01
CA TYR A 208 -13.25 16.26 -2.32
C TYR A 208 -12.45 15.96 -1.05
N SER A 209 -11.15 16.31 -1.01
CA SER A 209 -10.29 16.03 0.16
C SER A 209 -10.27 17.15 1.19
N ASN A 210 -10.57 18.38 0.81
CA ASN A 210 -10.43 19.57 1.67
C ASN A 210 -11.78 20.13 2.14
N GLU A 211 -12.86 19.85 1.41
CA GLU A 211 -14.20 20.35 1.70
C GLU A 211 -15.17 19.22 2.01
N ASP A 212 -16.37 19.59 2.48
CA ASP A 212 -17.44 18.64 2.78
C ASP A 212 -17.98 18.01 1.49
N THR A 213 -17.92 16.68 1.46
CA THR A 213 -18.31 15.86 0.32
C THR A 213 -19.77 16.08 -0.07
N ALA A 214 -20.67 16.15 0.92
CA ALA A 214 -22.11 16.19 0.69
C ALA A 214 -22.57 17.54 0.15
N THR A 215 -22.00 18.63 0.68
CA THR A 215 -22.47 19.99 0.42
C THR A 215 -21.69 20.73 -0.66
N LYS A 216 -20.44 20.34 -0.95
CA LYS A 216 -19.59 21.03 -1.93
C LYS A 216 -18.96 20.11 -2.97
N ALA A 217 -18.42 18.96 -2.58
CA ALA A 217 -17.74 18.10 -3.56
C ALA A 217 -18.72 17.47 -4.56
N LEU A 218 -19.91 17.04 -4.13
CA LEU A 218 -20.93 16.49 -5.02
C LEU A 218 -21.52 17.53 -5.98
N PRO A 219 -21.95 18.74 -5.55
CA PRO A 219 -22.36 19.78 -6.48
C PRO A 219 -21.25 20.15 -7.46
N TYR A 220 -20.02 20.33 -6.96
CA TYR A 220 -18.86 20.65 -7.81
C TYR A 220 -18.57 19.54 -8.82
N PHE A 221 -18.73 18.27 -8.42
CA PHE A 221 -18.63 17.13 -9.33
C PHE A 221 -19.66 17.26 -10.45
N TRP A 222 -20.95 17.33 -10.13
CA TRP A 222 -22.01 17.35 -11.15
C TRP A 222 -22.02 18.61 -12.02
N GLU A 223 -21.57 19.76 -11.51
CA GLU A 223 -21.43 21.00 -12.28
C GLU A 223 -20.21 20.97 -13.21
N SER A 224 -19.10 20.37 -12.76
CA SER A 224 -17.86 20.32 -13.53
C SER A 224 -17.76 19.07 -14.41
N PHE A 225 -18.59 18.05 -14.18
CA PHE A 225 -18.47 16.75 -14.81
C PHE A 225 -18.76 16.85 -16.31
N ASP A 226 -17.73 16.50 -17.09
CA ASP A 226 -17.79 16.50 -18.54
C ASP A 226 -18.14 15.10 -19.05
N SER A 227 -19.43 14.86 -19.29
CA SER A 227 -19.93 13.57 -19.80
C SER A 227 -19.45 13.23 -21.20
N GLU A 228 -18.93 14.19 -21.97
CA GLU A 228 -18.40 13.94 -23.32
C GLU A 228 -16.96 13.39 -23.28
N ASN A 229 -16.20 13.70 -22.22
CA ASN A 229 -14.80 13.28 -22.09
C ASN A 229 -14.55 12.32 -20.93
N TYR A 230 -15.46 12.20 -19.97
CA TYR A 230 -15.34 11.33 -18.81
C TYR A 230 -16.49 10.33 -18.77
N SER A 231 -16.19 9.13 -18.28
CA SER A 231 -17.19 8.10 -18.05
C SER A 231 -17.17 7.62 -16.61
N ILE A 232 -18.34 7.22 -16.13
CA ILE A 232 -18.55 6.65 -14.80
C ILE A 232 -18.77 5.15 -14.99
N TRP A 233 -18.06 4.36 -14.21
CA TRP A 233 -18.13 2.91 -14.23
C TRP A 233 -18.42 2.38 -12.84
N PHE A 234 -19.38 1.48 -12.75
CA PHE A 234 -19.62 0.67 -11.58
C PHE A 234 -18.79 -0.60 -11.68
N ALA A 235 -18.02 -0.88 -10.64
CA ALA A 235 -17.26 -2.11 -10.49
C ALA A 235 -17.86 -2.91 -9.34
N GLU A 236 -18.18 -4.18 -9.59
CA GLU A 236 -18.58 -5.14 -8.55
C GLU A 236 -17.69 -6.37 -8.62
N TYR A 237 -17.21 -6.85 -7.48
CA TYR A 237 -16.32 -8.00 -7.44
C TYR A 237 -17.08 -9.30 -7.71
N LYS A 238 -16.59 -10.09 -8.68
CA LYS A 238 -17.27 -11.29 -9.17
C LYS A 238 -17.24 -12.46 -8.20
N TYR A 239 -16.25 -12.51 -7.31
CA TYR A 239 -15.96 -13.66 -6.46
C TYR A 239 -16.09 -13.31 -4.97
N PRO A 240 -17.27 -12.88 -4.47
CA PRO A 240 -17.43 -12.55 -3.05
C PRO A 240 -17.12 -13.73 -2.12
N GLU A 241 -17.17 -14.96 -2.62
CA GLU A 241 -16.79 -16.18 -1.90
C GLU A 241 -15.30 -16.22 -1.51
N ASP A 242 -14.43 -15.55 -2.28
CA ASP A 242 -13.00 -15.44 -1.98
C ASP A 242 -12.71 -14.39 -0.89
N LEU A 243 -13.71 -13.56 -0.53
CA LEU A 243 -13.58 -12.49 0.45
C LEU A 243 -13.84 -13.02 1.87
N THR A 244 -12.82 -13.66 2.44
CA THR A 244 -12.88 -14.28 3.77
C THR A 244 -12.87 -13.26 4.91
N LEU A 245 -11.88 -12.37 4.96
CA LEU A 245 -11.73 -11.41 6.05
C LEU A 245 -11.77 -9.99 5.52
N THR A 246 -12.51 -9.13 6.21
CA THR A 246 -12.72 -7.73 5.79
C THR A 246 -11.41 -6.96 5.60
N PHE A 247 -10.40 -7.21 6.45
CA PHE A 247 -9.07 -6.61 6.28
C PHE A 247 -8.32 -7.13 5.04
N MET A 248 -8.49 -8.40 4.67
CA MET A 248 -7.85 -8.98 3.49
C MET A 248 -8.46 -8.39 2.21
N SER A 249 -9.79 -8.28 2.19
CA SER A 249 -10.53 -7.58 1.13
C SER A 249 -10.08 -6.13 0.99
N CYS A 250 -9.85 -5.45 2.12
CA CYS A 250 -9.32 -4.09 2.15
C CYS A 250 -7.88 -4.01 1.59
N ASN A 251 -7.02 -4.98 1.92
CA ASN A 251 -5.66 -5.06 1.38
C ASN A 251 -5.66 -5.36 -0.12
N LEU A 252 -6.59 -6.18 -0.60
CA LEU A 252 -6.76 -6.49 -2.02
C LEU A 252 -7.07 -5.22 -2.82
N ILE A 253 -8.02 -4.39 -2.34
CA ILE A 253 -8.33 -3.08 -2.95
C ILE A 253 -7.09 -2.18 -2.98
N SER A 254 -6.34 -2.11 -1.88
CA SER A 254 -5.10 -1.31 -1.83
C SER A 254 -4.02 -1.81 -2.77
N GLY A 255 -3.86 -3.13 -2.90
CA GLY A 255 -2.90 -3.73 -3.84
C GLY A 255 -3.26 -3.36 -5.28
N MET A 256 -4.55 -3.38 -5.63
CA MET A 256 -5.02 -2.95 -6.94
C MET A 256 -4.69 -1.46 -7.18
N PHE A 257 -4.90 -0.59 -6.19
CA PHE A 257 -4.59 0.84 -6.32
C PHE A 257 -3.10 1.12 -6.54
N GLN A 258 -2.21 0.37 -5.89
CA GLN A 258 -0.76 0.51 -6.08
C GLN A 258 -0.35 0.13 -7.51
N ARG A 259 -0.93 -0.93 -8.07
CA ARG A 259 -0.66 -1.32 -9.47
C ARG A 259 -1.20 -0.30 -10.47
N LEU A 260 -2.29 0.38 -10.12
CA LEU A 260 -2.90 1.45 -10.91
C LEU A 260 -2.27 2.84 -10.67
N GLU A 261 -1.13 2.93 -9.99
CA GLU A 261 -0.54 4.23 -9.61
C GLU A 261 -0.27 5.17 -10.79
N LYS A 262 0.03 4.64 -11.99
CA LYS A 262 0.15 5.45 -13.21
C LYS A 262 -1.20 6.02 -13.70
N LEU A 263 -2.29 5.28 -13.48
CA LEU A 263 -3.66 5.66 -13.84
C LEU A 263 -4.22 6.74 -12.90
N LYS A 264 -3.69 6.89 -11.68
CA LYS A 264 -4.18 7.85 -10.68
C LYS A 264 -4.22 9.29 -11.21
N LYS A 265 -3.30 9.70 -12.09
CA LYS A 265 -3.30 11.07 -12.65
C LYS A 265 -4.58 11.41 -13.42
N ASN A 266 -5.20 10.43 -14.08
CA ASN A 266 -6.34 10.64 -14.98
C ASN A 266 -7.63 9.94 -14.51
N ALA A 267 -7.61 9.30 -13.35
CA ALA A 267 -8.73 8.56 -12.80
C ALA A 267 -8.93 8.85 -11.30
N PHE A 268 -10.15 8.60 -10.86
CA PHE A 268 -10.59 8.67 -9.48
C PHE A 268 -11.54 7.50 -9.22
N ALA A 269 -11.46 6.88 -8.05
CA ALA A 269 -12.43 5.87 -7.68
C ALA A 269 -12.78 5.93 -6.21
N SER A 270 -14.00 5.55 -5.89
CA SER A 270 -14.45 5.27 -4.53
C SER A 270 -14.89 3.82 -4.47
N VAL A 271 -14.09 2.98 -3.80
CA VAL A 271 -14.37 1.56 -3.63
C VAL A 271 -14.74 1.32 -2.19
N CYS A 272 -15.90 0.69 -1.99
CA CYS A 272 -16.43 0.36 -0.69
C CYS A 272 -16.43 -1.15 -0.50
N LEU A 273 -16.05 -1.56 0.71
CA LEU A 273 -16.21 -2.90 1.22
C LEU A 273 -17.49 -2.94 2.05
N PHE A 274 -18.36 -3.86 1.68
CA PHE A 274 -19.62 -4.12 2.33
C PHE A 274 -19.62 -5.49 3.00
N GLY A 275 -20.41 -5.63 4.05
CA GLY A 275 -20.63 -6.87 4.78
C GLY A 275 -19.69 -7.08 5.96
N THR A 276 -19.63 -8.33 6.41
CA THR A 276 -18.86 -8.78 7.56
C THR A 276 -17.88 -9.88 7.15
N ASP A 277 -17.04 -10.32 8.08
CA ASP A 277 -16.14 -11.46 7.83
C ASP A 277 -16.94 -12.69 7.34
N ASN A 278 -16.41 -13.35 6.31
CA ASN A 278 -16.98 -14.47 5.54
C ASN A 278 -18.24 -14.17 4.72
N ASN A 279 -18.73 -12.93 4.71
CA ASN A 279 -19.81 -12.49 3.84
C ASN A 279 -19.58 -11.03 3.41
N SER A 280 -18.46 -10.81 2.72
CA SER A 280 -18.03 -9.51 2.26
C SER A 280 -18.27 -9.35 0.75
N THR A 281 -18.62 -8.14 0.32
CA THR A 281 -18.72 -7.78 -1.09
C THR A 281 -17.95 -6.49 -1.33
N ILE A 282 -17.23 -6.42 -2.45
CA ILE A 282 -16.55 -5.20 -2.88
C ILE A 282 -17.31 -4.63 -4.06
N SER A 283 -17.70 -3.38 -3.95
CA SER A 283 -18.21 -2.62 -5.07
C SER A 283 -17.72 -1.19 -5.00
N GLY A 284 -17.67 -0.51 -6.14
CA GLY A 284 -17.11 0.81 -6.20
C GLY A 284 -17.44 1.54 -7.48
N ILE A 285 -17.30 2.85 -7.42
CA ILE A 285 -17.48 3.73 -8.56
C ILE A 285 -16.14 4.24 -9.01
N TRP A 286 -15.92 4.13 -10.31
CA TRP A 286 -14.71 4.51 -10.98
C TRP A 286 -15.03 5.58 -12.01
N ILE A 287 -14.19 6.60 -12.06
CA ILE A 287 -14.32 7.74 -12.95
C ILE A 287 -12.97 7.94 -13.61
N TRP A 288 -12.93 7.87 -14.94
CA TRP A 288 -11.72 8.15 -15.70
C TRP A 288 -12.06 8.85 -17.00
N ARG A 289 -11.01 9.40 -17.61
CA ARG A 289 -11.11 10.06 -18.90
C ARG A 289 -11.25 9.03 -20.02
N GLY A 290 -12.15 9.26 -20.96
CA GLY A 290 -12.44 8.35 -22.06
C GLY A 290 -13.73 7.57 -21.86
N HIS A 291 -14.22 6.97 -22.95
CA HIS A 291 -15.49 6.24 -22.99
C HIS A 291 -15.31 4.72 -22.92
N GLU A 292 -14.08 4.24 -23.07
CA GLU A 292 -13.70 2.83 -23.03
C GLU A 292 -13.13 2.46 -21.65
N LEU A 293 -13.04 1.15 -21.40
CA LEU A 293 -12.42 0.63 -20.18
C LEU A 293 -10.94 0.99 -20.13
N ALA A 294 -10.57 1.83 -19.17
CA ALA A 294 -9.19 2.28 -18.96
C ALA A 294 -8.20 1.11 -18.91
N PHE A 295 -8.59 -0.01 -18.30
CA PHE A 295 -7.77 -1.21 -18.14
C PHE A 295 -7.37 -1.87 -19.47
N LYS A 296 -8.17 -1.73 -20.54
CA LYS A 296 -7.83 -2.29 -21.86
C LYS A 296 -6.78 -1.45 -22.61
N LEU A 297 -6.50 -0.23 -22.14
CA LEU A 297 -5.57 0.69 -22.79
C LEU A 297 -4.09 0.37 -22.49
N SER A 298 -3.82 -0.37 -21.41
CA SER A 298 -2.46 -0.81 -21.07
C SER A 298 -2.48 -2.26 -20.58
N PRO A 299 -1.59 -3.13 -21.08
CA PRO A 299 -1.46 -4.49 -20.57
C PRO A 299 -1.06 -4.53 -19.09
N ASP A 300 -0.39 -3.50 -18.57
CA ASP A 300 0.01 -3.39 -17.16
C ASP A 300 -1.19 -3.26 -16.20
N TRP A 301 -2.35 -2.82 -16.69
CA TRP A 301 -3.55 -2.60 -15.89
C TRP A 301 -4.56 -3.76 -15.98
N GLN A 302 -4.23 -4.80 -16.76
CA GLN A 302 -5.13 -5.92 -17.04
C GLN A 302 -5.08 -7.04 -15.98
N ILE A 303 -4.30 -6.88 -14.92
CA ILE A 303 -4.03 -7.96 -13.96
C ILE A 303 -5.25 -8.30 -13.11
N ASP A 304 -5.97 -7.29 -12.60
CA ASP A 304 -7.06 -7.51 -11.64
C ASP A 304 -8.45 -7.17 -12.18
N TYR A 305 -8.53 -6.44 -13.30
CA TYR A 305 -9.82 -5.95 -13.79
C TYR A 305 -10.77 -7.08 -14.20
N GLU A 306 -10.27 -8.27 -14.56
CA GLU A 306 -11.13 -9.41 -14.94
C GLU A 306 -11.94 -9.96 -13.76
N SER A 307 -11.43 -9.81 -12.54
CA SER A 307 -12.09 -10.22 -11.30
C SER A 307 -13.24 -9.31 -10.89
N TYR A 308 -13.43 -8.19 -11.60
CA TYR A 308 -14.53 -7.25 -11.40
C TYR A 308 -15.45 -7.24 -12.62
N ASP A 309 -16.75 -7.10 -12.37
CA ASP A 309 -17.74 -6.74 -13.38
C ASP A 309 -17.82 -5.24 -13.53
N TRP A 310 -17.65 -4.76 -14.76
CA TRP A 310 -17.65 -3.34 -15.09
C TRP A 310 -18.91 -2.99 -15.85
N LYS A 311 -19.73 -2.10 -15.28
CA LYS A 311 -20.92 -1.57 -15.94
C LYS A 311 -20.74 -0.07 -16.13
N LYS A 312 -20.80 0.38 -17.38
CA LYS A 312 -20.82 1.81 -17.67
C LYS A 312 -22.14 2.38 -17.17
N LEU A 313 -22.08 3.46 -16.40
CA LEU A 313 -23.25 4.14 -15.88
C LEU A 313 -23.50 5.43 -16.66
N ASP A 314 -24.78 5.72 -16.91
CA ASP A 314 -25.19 6.95 -17.60
C ASP A 314 -25.37 8.10 -16.58
N PRO A 315 -24.62 9.21 -16.71
CA PRO A 315 -24.63 10.31 -15.75
C PRO A 315 -25.94 11.12 -15.74
N ALA A 316 -26.79 10.92 -16.76
CA ALA A 316 -28.10 11.54 -16.86
C ALA A 316 -29.18 10.83 -16.02
N ASP A 317 -28.95 9.56 -15.65
CA ASP A 317 -29.91 8.79 -14.87
C ASP A 317 -29.91 9.20 -13.40
N GLU A 318 -31.10 9.45 -12.85
CA GLU A 318 -31.28 9.85 -11.45
C GLU A 318 -30.84 8.72 -10.49
N LYS A 319 -30.96 7.46 -10.91
CA LYS A 319 -30.47 6.29 -10.15
C LYS A 319 -28.94 6.26 -10.08
N THR A 320 -28.27 6.51 -11.21
CA THR A 320 -26.82 6.65 -11.27
C THR A 320 -26.34 7.80 -10.40
N ARG A 321 -27.01 8.94 -10.43
CA ARG A 321 -26.68 10.09 -9.59
C ARG A 321 -26.75 9.77 -8.11
N LYS A 322 -27.80 9.08 -7.68
CA LYS A 322 -27.94 8.61 -6.29
C LYS A 322 -26.82 7.65 -5.91
N LEU A 323 -26.58 6.63 -6.72
CA LEU A 323 -25.50 5.66 -6.48
C LEU A 323 -24.13 6.35 -6.37
N VAL A 324 -23.82 7.26 -7.29
CA VAL A 324 -22.58 8.05 -7.29
C VAL A 324 -22.45 8.87 -6.02
N ASN A 325 -23.53 9.53 -5.58
CA ASN A 325 -23.52 10.30 -4.35
C ASN A 325 -23.28 9.41 -3.11
N GLU A 326 -23.96 8.27 -3.02
CA GLU A 326 -23.83 7.34 -1.88
C GLU A 326 -22.42 6.77 -1.77
N TYR A 327 -21.81 6.33 -2.87
CA TYR A 327 -20.45 5.82 -2.87
C TYR A 327 -19.39 6.91 -2.67
N LEU A 328 -19.66 8.15 -3.04
CA LEU A 328 -18.76 9.27 -2.77
C LEU A 328 -18.88 9.74 -1.32
N MET A 329 -20.07 9.69 -0.72
CA MET A 329 -20.31 10.06 0.68
C MET A 329 -19.98 8.93 1.66
N TRP A 330 -19.90 7.68 1.19
CA TRP A 330 -19.87 6.47 2.03
C TRP A 330 -21.09 6.32 2.95
N GLU A 331 -22.14 7.09 2.67
CA GLU A 331 -23.38 7.14 3.42
C GLU A 331 -24.52 6.97 2.42
N GLY A 332 -25.33 5.93 2.59
CA GLY A 332 -26.37 5.56 1.64
C GLY A 332 -27.04 4.24 1.97
N ASP A 333 -28.13 3.94 1.26
CA ASP A 333 -28.80 2.65 1.36
C ASP A 333 -28.19 1.72 0.31
N PHE A 334 -27.10 1.03 0.67
CA PHE A 334 -26.32 0.18 -0.22
C PHE A 334 -27.00 -1.16 -0.52
N ASP A 335 -28.27 -1.12 -0.95
CA ASP A 335 -29.15 -2.28 -1.14
C ASP A 335 -29.22 -3.18 0.11
N GLY A 336 -29.21 -2.59 1.31
CA GLY A 336 -29.22 -3.31 2.59
C GLY A 336 -27.89 -3.97 2.98
N LYS A 337 -26.79 -3.73 2.24
CA LYS A 337 -25.45 -4.19 2.61
C LYS A 337 -24.83 -3.27 3.67
N ILE A 338 -24.26 -3.86 4.72
CA ILE A 338 -23.65 -3.10 5.83
C ILE A 338 -22.34 -2.48 5.33
N PHE A 339 -22.22 -1.15 5.33
CA PHE A 339 -20.95 -0.49 5.03
C PHE A 339 -19.92 -0.82 6.11
N ASN A 340 -18.73 -1.26 5.68
CA ASN A 340 -17.65 -1.60 6.59
C ASN A 340 -16.48 -0.62 6.44
N GLN A 341 -15.90 -0.54 5.24
CA GLN A 341 -14.74 0.33 4.96
C GLN A 341 -14.79 0.91 3.56
N GLY A 342 -14.39 2.17 3.40
CA GLY A 342 -14.25 2.85 2.11
C GLY A 342 -12.79 3.15 1.80
N LYS A 343 -12.42 3.03 0.53
CA LYS A 343 -11.10 3.39 0.01
C LYS A 343 -11.24 4.26 -1.23
N ILE A 344 -10.55 5.40 -1.20
CA ILE A 344 -10.46 6.32 -2.33
C ILE A 344 -9.19 6.07 -3.12
N PHE A 345 -9.34 5.95 -4.43
CA PHE A 345 -8.27 6.00 -5.39
C PHE A 345 -8.13 7.43 -5.91
N LYS A 346 -7.03 8.10 -5.54
CA LYS A 346 -6.73 9.47 -5.96
C LYS A 346 -5.26 9.70 -6.25
#